data_AF-A0A7W7ALG3-F1
#
_entry.id   AF-A0A7W7ALG3-F1
#
_cell.length_a   1.000
_cell.length_b   1.000
_cell.length_c   1.000
_cell.angle_alpha   90.00
_cell.angle_beta   90.00
_cell.angle_gamma   90.00
#
_symmetry.space_group_name_H-M   'P 1'
#
loop_
_entity.id
_entity.type
_entity.pdbx_description
1 polymer ?
#
loop_
_entity_poly.entity_id
_entity_poly.type
_entity_poly.pdbx_seq_one_letter_code
_entity_poly.pdbx_strand_id
1 'polypeptide(L)' 'MTSDDTKTVLDEANARAVALMLDKLEDHDVTVIYEAVGGIGPIADIAADAMKNRNIDL' A
#
# COMPACT_ATOMS: atom_id res chain seq x y z
N MET A 1 22.24 18.52 -16.34
CA MET A 1 20.85 18.21 -15.96
C MET A 1 20.92 16.92 -15.16
N THR A 2 20.89 17.01 -13.82
CA THR A 2 20.82 15.81 -12.98
C THR A 2 19.36 15.43 -12.98
N SER A 3 18.99 14.42 -13.76
CA SER A 3 17.71 13.75 -13.56
C SER A 3 17.80 13.13 -12.18
N ASP A 4 17.20 13.80 -11.20
CA ASP A 4 16.97 13.22 -9.90
C ASP A 4 15.88 12.17 -10.13
N ASP A 5 16.30 10.96 -10.54
CA ASP A 5 15.51 9.75 -10.48
C ASP A 5 15.27 9.43 -9.00
N THR A 6 14.56 10.31 -8.31
CA THR A 6 14.01 10.03 -6.99
C THR A 6 12.87 9.06 -7.24
N LYS A 7 13.22 7.79 -7.52
CA LYS A 7 12.31 6.68 -7.30
C LYS A 7 11.86 6.87 -5.86
N THR A 8 10.64 7.35 -5.66
CA THR A 8 10.06 7.53 -4.34
C THR A 8 9.86 6.14 -3.76
N VAL A 9 10.93 5.58 -3.22
CA VAL A 9 10.90 4.32 -2.50
C VAL A 9 10.30 4.65 -1.15
N LEU A 10 9.18 3.99 -0.82
CA LEU A 10 8.62 4.07 0.51
C LEU A 10 9.67 3.49 1.47
N ASP A 11 10.25 4.33 2.33
CA ASP A 11 11.20 3.86 3.33
C ASP A 11 10.51 2.95 4.36
N GLU A 12 11.30 2.21 5.13
CA GLU A 12 10.77 1.23 6.07
C GLU A 12 9.84 1.84 7.13
N ALA A 13 10.12 3.06 7.60
CA ALA A 13 9.30 3.73 8.60
C ALA A 13 7.93 4.11 8.01
N ASN A 14 7.93 4.65 6.79
CA ASN A 14 6.72 5.00 6.07
C ASN A 14 5.93 3.75 5.64
N ALA A 15 6.59 2.65 5.26
CA ALA A 15 5.94 1.37 4.97
C ALA A 15 5.22 0.82 6.20
N ARG A 16 5.86 0.88 7.37
CA ARG A 16 5.22 0.49 8.64
C ARG A 16 4.04 1.40 8.99
N ALA A 17 4.14 2.70 8.75
CA ALA A 17 3.04 3.63 8.98
C ALA A 17 1.82 3.31 8.08
N VAL A 18 2.05 3.00 6.81
CA VAL A 18 0.99 2.56 5.88
C VAL A 18 0.36 1.25 6.34
N ALA A 19 1.16 0.26 6.74
CA ALA A 19 0.63 -1.00 7.26
C ALA A 19 -0.25 -0.80 8.51
N LEU A 20 0.18 0.07 9.44
CA LEU A 20 -0.60 0.43 10.63
C LEU A 20 -1.90 1.18 10.28
N MET A 21 -1.89 2.01 9.25
CA MET A 21 -3.09 2.67 8.76
C MET A 21 -4.08 1.63 8.19
N LEU A 22 -3.62 0.73 7.32
CA LEU A 22 -4.46 -0.30 6.69
C LEU A 22 -5.08 -1.27 7.71
N ASP A 23 -4.36 -1.58 8.80
CA ASP A 23 -4.88 -2.38 9.92
C ASP A 23 -6.09 -1.74 10.62
N LYS A 24 -6.23 -0.42 10.54
CA LYS A 24 -7.33 0.34 11.18
C LYS A 24 -8.53 0.54 10.26
N LEU A 25 -8.38 0.23 8.96
CA LEU A 25 -9.42 0.42 7.96
C LEU A 25 -10.30 -0.81 7.81
N GLU A 26 -11.54 -0.60 7.38
CA GLU A 26 -12.44 -1.70 7.01
C GLU A 26 -11.98 -2.37 5.71
N ASP A 27 -12.48 -3.59 5.44
CA ASP A 27 -12.04 -4.39 4.29
C ASP A 27 -12.25 -3.62 2.99
N HIS A 28 -13.40 -2.95 2.87
CA HIS A 28 -13.74 -2.10 1.72
C HIS A 28 -12.70 -1.00 1.48
N ASP A 29 -12.28 -0.31 2.53
CA ASP A 29 -11.36 0.82 2.41
C ASP A 29 -9.94 0.37 2.03
N VAL A 30 -9.54 -0.82 2.47
CA VAL A 30 -8.27 -1.44 2.01
C VAL A 30 -8.33 -1.75 0.51
N THR A 31 -9.44 -2.30 0.01
CA THR A 31 -9.63 -2.54 -1.42
C THR A 31 -9.60 -1.23 -2.21
N VAL A 32 -10.29 -0.19 -1.75
CA VAL A 32 -10.29 1.14 -2.40
C VAL A 32 -8.89 1.70 -2.50
N ILE A 33 -8.04 1.54 -1.48
CA ILE A 33 -6.65 2.00 -1.53
C ILE A 33 -5.85 1.21 -2.57
N TYR A 34 -5.98 -0.12 -2.59
CA TYR A 34 -5.31 -0.97 -3.57
C TYR A 34 -5.66 -0.58 -5.02
N GLU A 35 -6.95 -0.33 -5.28
CA GLU A 35 -7.43 0.12 -6.59
C GLU A 35 -6.98 1.55 -6.91
N ALA A 36 -6.99 2.47 -5.94
CA ALA A 36 -6.60 3.86 -6.13
C ALA A 36 -5.13 4.02 -6.52
N VAL A 37 -4.25 3.14 -6.04
CA VAL A 37 -2.83 3.11 -6.45
C VAL A 37 -2.60 2.28 -7.72
N GLY A 38 -3.67 1.77 -8.34
CA GLY A 38 -3.62 0.99 -9.58
C GLY A 38 -2.98 -0.39 -9.41
N GLY A 39 -2.97 -0.93 -8.20
CA GLY A 39 -2.40 -2.26 -7.92
C GLY A 39 -0.89 -2.39 -8.12
N ILE A 40 -0.15 -1.29 -8.29
CA ILE A 40 1.30 -1.30 -8.55
C ILE A 40 2.03 -0.42 -7.53
N GLY A 41 3.12 -0.96 -6.97
CA GLY A 41 4.05 -0.22 -6.13
C GLY A 41 3.94 -0.58 -4.64
N PRO A 42 4.80 0.01 -3.79
CA PRO A 42 4.98 -0.45 -2.41
C PRO A 42 3.72 -0.32 -1.56
N ILE A 43 2.85 0.67 -1.82
CA ILE A 43 1.57 0.80 -1.11
C ILE A 43 0.60 -0.31 -1.56
N ALA A 44 0.60 -0.64 -2.86
CA ALA A 44 -0.22 -1.71 -3.40
C ALA A 44 0.17 -3.07 -2.83
N ASP A 45 1.48 -3.33 -2.70
CA ASP A 45 1.99 -4.58 -2.11
C ASP A 45 1.55 -4.72 -0.65
N ILE A 46 1.65 -3.65 0.15
CA ILE A 46 1.21 -3.66 1.55
C ILE A 46 -0.31 -3.83 1.65
N ALA A 47 -1.07 -3.17 0.77
CA ALA A 47 -2.53 -3.33 0.71
C ALA A 47 -2.91 -4.77 0.33
N ALA A 48 -2.27 -5.36 -0.68
CA ALA A 48 -2.48 -6.74 -1.09
C ALA A 48 -2.16 -7.74 0.04
N ASP A 49 -1.07 -7.51 0.79
CA ASP A 49 -0.74 -8.31 1.97
C ASP A 49 -1.81 -8.19 3.07
N ALA A 50 -2.32 -6.98 3.32
CA ALA A 50 -3.43 -6.77 4.25
C ALA A 50 -4.70 -7.51 3.79
N MET A 51 -5.04 -7.43 2.50
CA MET A 51 -6.19 -8.13 1.91
C MET A 51 -6.06 -9.64 2.06
N LYS A 52 -4.87 -10.19 1.74
CA LYS A 52 -4.58 -11.62 1.89
C LYS A 52 -4.69 -12.08 3.35
N ASN A 53 -4.15 -11.31 4.29
CA ASN A 53 -4.19 -11.66 5.71
C ASN A 53 -5.61 -11.62 6.29
N ARG A 54 -6.47 -10.78 5.71
CA ARG A 54 -7.89 -10.60 6.11
C ARG A 54 -8.85 -11.47 5.29
N ASN A 55 -8.33 -12.21 4.31
CA ASN A 55 -9.11 -13.06 3.43
C ASN A 55 -10.15 -12.29 2.59
N ILE A 56 -9.82 -11.04 2.23
CA ILE A 56 -10.61 -10.19 1.34
C ILE A 56 -10.43 -10.69 -0.08
N ASP A 57 -11.54 -10.99 -0.76
CA ASP A 57 -11.54 -11.37 -2.17
C ASP A 57 -11.56 -10.11 -3.05
N LEU A 58 -10.88 -10.19 -4.20
CA LEU A 58 -10.78 -9.10 -5.19
C LEU A 58 -11.86 -9.25 -6.28
#